data_AF-A0A3R9R993-F1
#
_entry.id   AF-A0A3R9R993-F1
#
_cell.length_a   1.000
_cell.length_b   1.000
_cell.length_c   1.000
_cell.angle_alpha   90.00
_cell.angle_beta   90.00
_cell.angle_gamma   90.00
#
_symmetry.space_group_name_H-M   'P 1'
#
loop_
_entity.id
_entity.type
_entity.pdbx_description
1 polymer ?
#
loop_
_entity_poly.entity_id
_entity_poly.type
_entity_poly.pdbx_seq_one_letter_code
_entity_poly.pdbx_strand_id
1 'polypeptide(L)'
;MKNLECIITDGKKKLAVHPSKMIVYLQGKIVEAFDKNDDVHYLLFFKEEYLTTLKVTSVRRRSFLEKAHKYGETYPAPHPFIHDLLSPDTTYQKRSLHQLRGKFQNQHTTQETALMLTFFDAFMSKKDLFEDIQSLYYQHRRSGQLFMGYRIIRVLMDFTPKHSWVKQLSNEMEFLTFKEMYQDLSDRLWEQDPIFMEKTLYFRRKQTENFQQLLHFFKEEKRWIDVLSLLMDYISRNGADAYYDEFVQWLDLYYSDEQKHLILEDLYSKSPHIEPLQRDLLQIHLSLHQLQKAMQLLKQHDMTLEDNQGEAFENMLENIDLSSGAIEVEQLNTYIAPLLETEPGKAEKILQKCMNQLLANRDITYISKWLEPIRQKSQKSPTVAQIDKMKKMREDPDKQLQLGEMYYNFNQLDQAIDCFSWEMELNKSDPQPVRWLSKIYLELGKKEESKAYQELYRNMQQQENA
;
A
#
# COMPACT_ATOMS: atom_id res chain seq x y z
N MET A 1 -5.82 7.56 5.15
CA MET A 1 -6.06 8.66 4.19
C MET A 1 -7.32 8.46 3.34
N LYS A 2 -8.14 9.50 3.16
CA LYS A 2 -9.34 9.49 2.30
C LYS A 2 -8.94 9.51 0.82
N ASN A 3 -9.76 8.92 -0.06
CA ASN A 3 -9.61 9.07 -1.50
C ASN A 3 -9.61 10.56 -1.85
N LEU A 4 -8.49 11.02 -2.43
CA LEU A 4 -8.35 12.40 -2.86
C LEU A 4 -9.27 12.64 -4.05
N GLU A 5 -10.08 13.69 -3.98
CA GLU A 5 -10.82 14.21 -5.13
C GLU A 5 -10.23 15.56 -5.50
N CYS A 6 -9.99 15.78 -6.79
CA CYS A 6 -9.47 17.03 -7.31
C CYS A 6 -10.42 17.62 -8.34
N ILE A 7 -10.48 18.95 -8.41
CA ILE A 7 -11.35 19.66 -9.36
C ILE A 7 -10.51 20.24 -10.48
N ILE A 8 -10.76 19.79 -11.71
CA ILE A 8 -10.23 20.40 -12.93
C ILE A 8 -11.24 21.43 -13.45
N THR A 9 -10.76 22.58 -13.92
CA THR A 9 -11.59 23.57 -14.63
C THR A 9 -11.21 23.72 -16.09
N ASP A 10 -12.19 23.61 -16.98
CA ASP A 10 -12.07 23.96 -18.40
C ASP A 10 -13.04 25.11 -18.69
N GLY A 11 -12.54 26.34 -18.58
CA GLY A 11 -13.37 27.55 -18.58
C GLY A 11 -14.34 27.56 -17.39
N LYS A 12 -15.65 27.54 -17.67
CA LYS A 12 -16.70 27.50 -16.63
C LYS A 12 -17.03 26.08 -16.16
N LYS A 13 -16.59 25.04 -16.87
CA LYS A 13 -16.90 23.65 -16.53
C LYS A 13 -15.96 23.19 -15.42
N LYS A 14 -16.54 22.62 -14.37
CA LYS A 14 -15.81 21.93 -13.29
C LYS A 14 -15.97 20.42 -13.49
N LEU A 15 -14.87 19.69 -13.40
CA LEU A 15 -14.82 18.24 -13.52
C LEU A 15 -14.10 17.70 -12.29
N ALA A 16 -14.78 16.84 -11.53
CA ALA A 16 -14.16 16.12 -10.43
C ALA A 16 -13.43 14.89 -10.98
N VAL A 17 -12.19 14.68 -10.53
CA VAL A 17 -11.37 13.53 -10.88
C VAL A 17 -10.74 12.92 -9.65
N HIS A 18 -10.52 11.61 -9.71
CA HIS A 18 -9.90 10.82 -8.67
C HIS A 18 -8.51 10.38 -9.14
N PRO A 19 -7.42 10.83 -8.50
CA PRO A 19 -6.08 10.35 -8.79
C PRO A 19 -5.99 8.83 -8.62
N SER A 20 -5.35 8.16 -9.57
CA SER A 20 -5.09 6.73 -9.53
C SER A 20 -3.62 6.44 -9.28
N LYS A 21 -2.72 7.20 -9.89
CA LYS A 21 -1.27 7.07 -9.67
C LYS A 21 -0.52 8.33 -10.04
N MET A 22 0.68 8.47 -9.50
CA MET A 22 1.65 9.48 -9.86
C MET A 22 2.92 8.85 -10.42
N ILE A 23 3.53 9.54 -11.38
CA ILE A 23 4.79 9.15 -12.00
C ILE A 23 5.78 10.30 -11.79
N VAL A 24 6.94 9.97 -11.26
CA VAL A 24 8.09 10.88 -11.12
C VAL A 24 9.13 10.50 -12.16
N TYR A 25 9.42 11.42 -13.09
CA TYR A 25 10.36 11.17 -14.18
C TYR A 25 11.11 12.45 -14.56
N LEU A 26 12.41 12.49 -14.25
CA LEU A 26 13.24 13.69 -14.40
C LEU A 26 12.56 14.87 -13.68
N GLN A 27 12.52 16.05 -14.29
CA GLN A 27 11.80 17.21 -13.76
C GLN A 27 10.28 17.13 -13.94
N GLY A 28 9.74 16.05 -14.50
CA GLY A 28 8.29 15.89 -14.71
C GLY A 28 7.63 15.09 -13.59
N LYS A 29 6.50 15.61 -13.09
CA LYS A 29 5.57 14.84 -12.27
C LYS A 29 4.24 14.74 -13.01
N ILE A 30 3.69 13.54 -13.11
CA ILE A 30 2.47 13.26 -13.86
C ILE A 30 1.50 12.53 -12.95
N VAL A 31 0.31 13.09 -12.74
CA VAL A 31 -0.76 12.39 -12.04
C VAL A 31 -1.80 11.93 -13.04
N GLU A 32 -2.03 10.62 -13.08
CA GLU A 32 -3.12 10.00 -13.82
C GLU A 32 -4.36 9.96 -12.93
N ALA A 33 -5.48 10.48 -13.41
CA ALA A 33 -6.74 10.56 -12.69
C ALA A 33 -7.92 10.20 -13.59
N PHE A 34 -8.99 9.70 -12.98
CA PHE A 34 -10.21 9.26 -13.68
C PHE A 34 -11.39 10.14 -13.29
N ASP A 35 -12.21 10.51 -14.26
CA ASP A 35 -13.52 11.11 -13.98
C ASP A 35 -14.60 10.03 -13.79
N LYS A 36 -15.83 10.48 -13.52
CA LYS A 36 -16.99 9.60 -13.29
C LYS A 36 -17.37 8.69 -14.48
N ASN A 37 -16.86 8.94 -15.69
CA ASN A 37 -17.10 8.14 -16.88
C ASN A 37 -15.92 7.21 -17.20
N ASP A 38 -14.96 7.06 -16.27
CA ASP A 38 -13.70 6.36 -16.46
C ASP A 38 -12.82 6.96 -17.59
N ASP A 39 -13.04 8.23 -17.93
CA ASP A 39 -12.15 8.93 -18.85
C ASP A 39 -10.83 9.30 -18.14
N VAL A 40 -9.71 9.10 -18.84
CA VAL A 40 -8.37 9.35 -18.30
C VAL A 40 -7.96 10.82 -18.48
N HIS A 41 -7.49 11.41 -17.38
CA HIS A 41 -6.93 12.76 -17.32
C HIS A 41 -5.52 12.72 -16.76
N TYR A 42 -4.57 13.37 -17.44
CA TYR A 42 -3.21 13.55 -16.93
C TYR A 42 -2.99 14.99 -16.49
N LEU A 43 -2.67 15.19 -15.21
CA LEU A 43 -2.21 16.45 -14.66
C LEU A 43 -0.69 16.47 -14.76
N LEU A 44 -0.15 17.46 -15.47
CA LEU A 44 1.28 17.61 -15.74
C LEU A 44 1.89 18.70 -14.86
N PHE A 45 3.04 18.39 -14.29
CA PHE A 45 3.81 19.29 -13.44
C PHE A 45 5.27 19.33 -13.90
N PHE A 46 5.88 20.51 -13.81
CA PHE A 46 7.32 20.70 -13.91
C PHE A 46 7.86 21.01 -12.52
N LYS A 47 8.70 20.13 -11.98
CA LYS A 47 9.00 20.06 -10.55
C LYS A 47 7.66 19.97 -9.78
N GLU A 48 7.38 20.87 -8.86
CA GLU A 48 6.11 20.96 -8.12
C GLU A 48 5.09 21.91 -8.78
N GLU A 49 5.45 22.58 -9.89
CA GLU A 49 4.58 23.56 -10.53
C GLU A 49 3.58 22.89 -11.49
N TYR A 50 2.29 23.10 -11.21
CA TYR A 50 1.22 22.68 -12.10
C TYR A 50 1.25 23.42 -13.45
N LEU A 51 1.41 22.65 -14.52
CA LEU A 51 1.36 23.14 -15.90
C LEU A 51 -0.08 23.17 -16.39
N THR A 52 -0.67 21.97 -16.58
CA THR A 52 -2.00 21.81 -17.15
C THR A 52 -2.56 20.40 -16.98
N THR A 53 -3.83 20.21 -17.35
CA THR A 53 -4.49 18.91 -17.42
C THR A 53 -4.95 18.58 -18.83
N LEU A 54 -4.80 17.32 -19.23
CA LEU A 54 -5.16 16.84 -20.56
C LEU A 54 -5.99 15.57 -20.46
N LYS A 55 -7.15 15.55 -21.15
CA LYS A 55 -7.96 14.35 -21.34
C LYS A 55 -7.39 13.53 -22.50
N VAL A 56 -7.24 12.23 -22.32
CA VAL A 56 -6.51 11.38 -23.27
C VAL A 56 -7.30 10.14 -23.65
N THR A 57 -7.34 9.84 -24.94
CA THR A 57 -7.92 8.60 -25.48
C THR A 57 -6.86 7.59 -25.92
N SER A 58 -5.64 8.06 -26.20
CA SER A 58 -4.49 7.21 -26.52
C SER A 58 -3.17 7.93 -26.25
N VAL A 59 -2.13 7.19 -25.88
CA VAL A 59 -0.78 7.73 -25.65
C VAL A 59 0.07 7.52 -26.91
N ARG A 60 0.63 8.60 -27.45
CA ARG A 60 1.51 8.52 -28.63
C ARG A 60 2.83 7.82 -28.27
N ARG A 61 3.26 6.87 -29.10
CA ARG A 61 4.57 6.21 -28.96
C ARG A 61 5.72 7.21 -29.04
N ARG A 62 6.78 6.94 -28.27
CA ARG A 62 8.01 7.74 -28.10
C ARG A 62 7.79 9.15 -27.55
N SER A 63 6.61 9.42 -27.00
CA SER A 63 6.31 10.67 -26.31
C SER A 63 7.02 10.75 -24.96
N PHE A 64 7.07 11.94 -24.39
CA PHE A 64 7.49 12.14 -23.01
C PHE A 64 6.64 11.30 -22.04
N LEU A 65 5.31 11.31 -22.22
CA LEU A 65 4.40 10.53 -21.38
C LEU A 65 4.71 9.02 -21.43
N GLU A 66 4.89 8.44 -22.63
CA GLU A 66 5.28 7.02 -22.75
C GLU A 66 6.62 6.73 -22.05
N LYS A 67 7.61 7.61 -22.21
CA LYS A 67 8.90 7.47 -21.54
C LYS A 67 8.77 7.55 -20.02
N ALA A 68 7.94 8.45 -19.50
CA ALA A 68 7.69 8.58 -18.07
C ALA A 68 7.07 7.29 -17.50
N HIS A 69 6.06 6.72 -18.18
CA HIS A 69 5.51 5.41 -17.78
C HIS A 69 6.54 4.28 -17.81
N LYS A 70 7.51 4.34 -18.73
CA LYS A 70 8.49 3.26 -18.92
C LYS A 70 9.71 3.35 -18.00
N TYR A 71 10.15 4.57 -17.69
CA TYR A 71 11.44 4.84 -17.04
C TYR A 71 11.34 5.63 -15.74
N GLY A 72 10.15 6.17 -15.43
CA GLY A 72 9.85 6.89 -14.20
C GLY A 72 9.39 5.97 -13.08
N GLU A 73 9.47 6.48 -11.86
CA GLU A 73 9.00 5.78 -10.66
C GLU A 73 7.50 6.05 -10.47
N THR A 74 6.74 4.99 -10.16
CA THR A 74 5.28 5.05 -10.08
C THR A 74 4.80 4.81 -8.65
N TYR A 75 3.81 5.60 -8.24
CA TYR A 75 3.21 5.60 -6.90
C TYR A 75 1.69 5.50 -7.01
N PRO A 76 1.05 4.40 -6.57
CA PRO A 76 -0.40 4.22 -6.64
C PRO A 76 -1.13 5.06 -5.59
N ALA A 77 -2.30 5.60 -5.91
CA ALA A 77 -3.13 6.32 -4.95
C ALA A 77 -3.83 5.35 -3.96
N PRO A 78 -4.02 5.75 -2.69
CA PRO A 78 -3.55 6.99 -2.07
C PRO A 78 -2.06 6.91 -1.69
N HIS A 79 -1.23 7.82 -2.22
CA HIS A 79 0.17 7.96 -1.83
C HIS A 79 0.41 9.39 -1.32
N PRO A 80 1.19 9.60 -0.24
CA PRO A 80 1.43 10.95 0.28
C PRO A 80 2.03 11.91 -0.76
N PHE A 81 2.92 11.43 -1.64
CA PHE A 81 3.46 12.24 -2.75
C PHE A 81 2.36 12.85 -3.65
N ILE A 82 1.26 12.13 -3.85
CA ILE A 82 0.11 12.63 -4.63
C ILE A 82 -0.58 13.74 -3.86
N HIS A 83 -0.77 13.58 -2.55
CA HIS A 83 -1.41 14.58 -1.70
C HIS A 83 -0.61 15.88 -1.58
N ASP A 84 0.72 15.81 -1.56
CA ASP A 84 1.53 17.04 -1.48
C ASP A 84 1.54 17.79 -2.80
N LEU A 85 1.51 17.06 -3.93
CA LEU A 85 1.39 17.66 -5.24
C LEU A 85 -0.03 18.18 -5.52
N LEU A 86 -1.04 17.50 -4.98
CA LEU A 86 -2.45 17.78 -5.19
C LEU A 86 -3.15 18.26 -3.91
N SER A 87 -3.39 19.57 -3.81
CA SER A 87 -4.13 20.11 -2.68
C SER A 87 -5.65 19.97 -2.88
N PRO A 88 -6.41 19.47 -1.87
CA PRO A 88 -7.87 19.30 -1.97
C PRO A 88 -8.61 20.61 -2.29
N ASP A 89 -8.10 21.73 -1.79
CA ASP A 89 -8.71 23.05 -1.95
C ASP A 89 -8.30 23.74 -3.27
N THR A 90 -7.37 23.15 -4.03
CA THR A 90 -6.87 23.74 -5.26
C THR A 90 -7.69 23.28 -6.45
N THR A 91 -8.10 24.25 -7.28
CA THR A 91 -8.70 23.98 -8.58
C THR A 91 -7.65 24.04 -9.67
N TYR A 92 -7.54 22.96 -10.44
CA TYR A 92 -6.55 22.80 -11.50
C TYR A 92 -7.10 23.27 -12.84
N GLN A 93 -6.69 24.47 -13.26
CA GLN A 93 -7.18 25.05 -14.51
C GLN A 93 -6.50 24.40 -15.72
N LYS A 94 -7.29 23.87 -16.65
CA LYS A 94 -6.82 23.47 -17.96
C LYS A 94 -6.46 24.72 -18.77
N ARG A 95 -5.25 24.71 -19.32
CA ARG A 95 -4.64 25.82 -20.04
C ARG A 95 -4.26 25.33 -21.43
N SER A 96 -4.55 26.15 -22.43
CA SER A 96 -4.06 25.90 -23.79
C SER A 96 -2.54 26.11 -23.84
N LEU A 97 -1.86 25.47 -24.81
CA LEU A 97 -0.43 25.67 -24.99
C LEU A 97 -0.07 27.15 -25.22
N HIS A 98 -0.90 27.89 -25.94
CA HIS A 98 -0.69 29.33 -26.15
C HIS A 98 -0.63 30.10 -24.83
N GLN A 99 -1.55 29.82 -23.90
CA GLN A 99 -1.54 30.42 -22.57
C GLN A 99 -0.31 29.98 -21.75
N LEU A 100 0.10 28.72 -21.89
CA LEU A 100 1.29 28.20 -21.22
C LEU A 100 2.57 28.84 -21.72
N ARG A 101 2.73 29.07 -23.03
CA ARG A 101 3.93 29.69 -23.62
C ARG A 101 4.22 31.06 -23.00
N GLY A 102 3.21 31.93 -22.95
CA GLY A 102 3.37 33.26 -22.36
C GLY A 102 3.70 33.21 -20.87
N LYS A 103 3.12 32.25 -20.14
CA LYS A 103 3.44 32.04 -18.73
C LYS A 103 4.88 31.53 -18.54
N PHE A 104 5.28 30.53 -19.32
CA PHE A 104 6.58 29.89 -19.19
C PHE A 104 7.72 30.85 -19.45
N GLN A 105 7.62 31.66 -20.52
CA GLN A 105 8.66 32.63 -20.88
C GLN A 105 8.86 33.73 -19.82
N ASN A 106 7.85 34.00 -18.99
CA ASN A 106 7.94 35.01 -17.94
C ASN A 106 8.46 34.46 -16.61
N GLN A 107 8.34 33.14 -16.37
CA GLN A 107 8.62 32.51 -15.07
C GLN A 107 9.85 31.61 -15.09
N HIS A 108 10.27 31.14 -16.25
CA HIS A 108 11.36 30.18 -16.40
C HIS A 108 12.39 30.64 -17.40
N THR A 109 13.56 30.01 -17.33
CA THR A 109 14.57 30.18 -18.37
C THR A 109 14.07 29.68 -19.73
N THR A 110 14.67 30.16 -20.80
CA THR A 110 14.37 29.69 -22.16
C THR A 110 14.65 28.20 -22.33
N GLN A 111 15.65 27.65 -21.64
CA GLN A 111 15.94 26.22 -21.67
C GLN A 111 14.88 25.39 -20.94
N GLU A 112 14.45 25.81 -19.75
CA GLU A 112 13.32 25.17 -19.04
C GLU A 112 12.05 25.25 -19.87
N THR A 113 11.78 26.40 -20.49
CA THR A 113 10.65 26.56 -21.42
C THR A 113 10.74 25.55 -22.57
N ALA A 114 11.91 25.42 -23.20
CA ALA A 114 12.13 24.43 -24.25
C ALA A 114 11.89 22.99 -23.75
N LEU A 115 12.38 22.65 -22.56
CA LEU A 115 12.19 21.34 -21.94
C LEU A 115 10.70 21.06 -21.65
N MET A 116 9.99 21.98 -20.99
CA MET A 116 8.57 21.84 -20.68
C MET A 116 7.72 21.64 -21.93
N LEU A 117 8.05 22.33 -23.04
CA LEU A 117 7.36 22.13 -24.32
C LEU A 117 7.45 20.66 -24.80
N THR A 118 8.54 19.95 -24.48
CA THR A 118 8.67 18.53 -24.86
C THR A 118 7.68 17.61 -24.14
N PHE A 119 7.12 18.02 -23.00
CA PHE A 119 6.17 17.21 -22.23
C PHE A 119 4.83 17.02 -22.97
N PHE A 120 4.53 17.89 -23.94
CA PHE A 120 3.25 17.93 -24.65
C PHE A 120 3.22 17.11 -25.94
N ASP A 121 4.28 16.38 -26.29
CA ASP A 121 4.41 15.68 -27.58
C ASP A 121 3.53 14.43 -27.72
N ALA A 122 2.95 13.96 -26.61
CA ALA A 122 1.88 12.98 -26.60
C ALA A 122 0.56 13.54 -27.17
N PHE A 123 0.35 14.86 -27.09
CA PHE A 123 -0.95 15.50 -27.30
C PHE A 123 -0.95 16.48 -28.46
N MET A 124 0.23 16.89 -28.91
CA MET A 124 0.39 17.93 -29.92
C MET A 124 1.25 17.47 -31.09
N SER A 125 1.21 18.27 -32.16
CA SER A 125 2.07 18.08 -33.31
C SER A 125 3.53 18.26 -32.88
N LYS A 126 4.34 17.21 -33.12
CA LYS A 126 5.78 17.25 -32.85
C LYS A 126 6.49 18.32 -33.69
N LYS A 127 5.93 18.65 -34.86
CA LYS A 127 6.40 19.74 -35.73
C LYS A 127 6.19 21.09 -35.07
N ASP A 128 5.00 21.35 -34.53
CA ASP A 128 4.67 22.65 -33.94
C ASP A 128 5.50 22.90 -32.68
N LEU A 129 5.66 21.87 -31.83
CA LEU A 129 6.56 21.94 -30.66
C LEU A 129 8.01 22.15 -31.08
N PHE A 130 8.46 21.52 -32.17
CA PHE A 130 9.79 21.72 -32.71
C PHE A 130 9.99 23.17 -33.15
N GLU A 131 9.05 23.74 -33.91
CA GLU A 131 9.11 25.14 -34.38
C GLU A 131 9.12 26.13 -33.20
N ASP A 132 8.34 25.87 -32.16
CA ASP A 132 8.35 26.68 -30.93
C ASP A 132 9.72 26.67 -30.26
N ILE A 133 10.27 25.48 -30.02
CA ILE A 133 11.58 25.34 -29.36
C ILE A 133 12.68 25.94 -30.25
N GLN A 134 12.60 25.76 -31.57
CA GLN A 134 13.51 26.33 -32.53
C GLN A 134 13.49 27.87 -32.51
N SER A 135 12.32 28.48 -32.27
CA SER A 135 12.22 29.94 -32.14
C SER A 135 13.03 30.48 -30.95
N LEU A 136 13.09 29.73 -29.83
CA LEU A 136 13.91 30.06 -28.66
C LEU A 136 15.41 30.02 -28.98
N TYR A 137 15.86 29.05 -29.78
CA TYR A 137 17.23 29.03 -30.29
C TYR A 137 17.55 30.30 -31.10
N TYR A 138 16.67 30.69 -32.03
CA TYR A 138 16.89 31.88 -32.85
C TYR A 138 16.84 33.20 -32.07
N GLN A 139 16.16 33.25 -30.93
CA GLN A 139 16.25 34.39 -30.02
C GLN A 139 17.68 34.56 -29.48
N HIS A 140 18.30 33.48 -28.97
CA HIS A 140 19.68 33.51 -28.50
C HIS A 140 20.72 33.70 -29.60
N ARG A 141 20.49 33.13 -30.79
CA ARG A 141 21.40 33.30 -31.92
C ARG A 141 21.48 34.76 -32.37
N ARG A 142 20.35 35.48 -32.33
CA ARG A 142 20.27 36.92 -32.65
C ARG A 142 20.90 37.80 -31.58
N SER A 143 20.83 37.41 -30.30
CA SER A 143 21.47 38.14 -29.19
C SER A 143 22.94 37.80 -28.99
N GLY A 144 23.53 36.91 -29.81
CA GLY A 144 24.93 36.49 -29.71
C GLY A 144 25.22 35.51 -28.55
N GLN A 145 24.18 35.03 -27.85
CA GLN A 145 24.30 34.11 -26.72
C GLN A 145 24.44 32.66 -27.21
N LEU A 146 25.53 32.35 -27.90
CA LEU A 146 25.75 31.07 -28.58
C LEU A 146 25.62 29.85 -27.66
N PHE A 147 26.15 29.92 -26.43
CA PHE A 147 26.03 28.83 -25.47
C PHE A 147 24.57 28.57 -25.04
N MET A 148 23.79 29.62 -24.82
CA MET A 148 22.35 29.47 -24.51
C MET A 148 21.60 28.88 -25.69
N GLY A 149 21.94 29.29 -26.93
CA GLY A 149 21.45 28.64 -28.13
C GLY A 149 21.81 27.14 -28.16
N TYR A 150 23.05 26.79 -27.82
CA TYR A 150 23.49 25.40 -27.77
C TYR A 150 22.72 24.56 -26.74
N ARG A 151 22.39 25.12 -25.56
CA ARG A 151 21.51 24.47 -24.58
C ARG A 151 20.12 24.13 -25.15
N ILE A 152 19.56 24.98 -26.02
CA ILE A 152 18.32 24.67 -26.75
C ILE A 152 18.53 23.55 -27.77
N ILE A 153 19.65 23.56 -28.50
CA ILE A 153 20.02 22.46 -29.41
C ILE A 153 20.08 21.13 -28.65
N ARG A 154 20.64 21.10 -27.44
CA ARG A 154 20.69 19.89 -26.61
C ARG A 154 19.30 19.32 -26.32
N VAL A 155 18.33 20.17 -25.96
CA VAL A 155 16.93 19.75 -25.79
C VAL A 155 16.37 19.16 -27.10
N LEU A 156 16.63 19.82 -28.24
CA LEU A 156 16.17 19.34 -29.55
C LEU A 156 16.84 18.04 -30.01
N MET A 157 18.09 17.78 -29.61
CA MET A 157 18.79 16.52 -29.85
C MET A 157 18.13 15.36 -29.14
N ASP A 158 17.55 15.56 -27.95
CA ASP A 158 16.79 14.51 -27.26
C ASP A 158 15.38 14.36 -27.82
N PHE A 159 14.76 15.49 -28.16
CA PHE A 159 13.37 15.54 -28.60
C PHE A 159 13.20 14.98 -30.02
N THR A 160 14.04 15.45 -30.94
CA THR A 160 13.98 15.19 -32.39
C THR A 160 15.37 14.88 -32.98
N PRO A 161 16.08 13.85 -32.49
CA PRO A 161 17.48 13.56 -32.89
C PRO A 161 17.65 13.29 -34.40
N LYS A 162 16.59 12.86 -35.07
CA LYS A 162 16.62 12.49 -36.49
C LYS A 162 16.31 13.67 -37.43
N HIS A 163 15.88 14.81 -36.91
CA HIS A 163 15.51 15.96 -37.72
C HIS A 163 16.75 16.57 -38.40
N SER A 164 16.66 16.87 -39.69
CA SER A 164 17.80 17.34 -40.52
C SER A 164 18.42 18.61 -39.94
N TRP A 165 17.59 19.59 -39.57
CA TRP A 165 18.04 20.84 -38.96
C TRP A 165 18.85 20.62 -37.68
N VAL A 166 18.40 19.71 -36.80
CA VAL A 166 19.10 19.41 -35.55
C VAL A 166 20.45 18.77 -35.83
N LYS A 167 20.51 17.80 -36.75
CA LYS A 167 21.75 17.13 -37.14
C LYS A 167 22.77 18.05 -37.80
N GLN A 168 22.32 18.98 -38.63
CA GLN A 168 23.19 19.94 -39.30
C GLN A 168 23.74 20.94 -38.28
N LEU A 169 22.84 21.57 -37.53
CA LEU A 169 23.18 22.61 -36.57
C LEU A 169 24.05 22.07 -35.42
N SER A 170 23.73 20.87 -34.91
CA SER A 170 24.56 20.23 -33.89
C SER A 170 25.95 19.85 -34.40
N ASN A 171 26.26 19.98 -35.69
CA ASN A 171 27.56 19.66 -36.27
C ASN A 171 28.33 20.88 -36.78
N GLU A 172 27.82 22.08 -36.57
CA GLU A 172 28.52 23.30 -36.94
C GLU A 172 29.78 23.51 -36.10
N MET A 173 30.82 24.04 -36.75
CA MET A 173 32.13 24.27 -36.14
C MET A 173 32.05 25.27 -34.97
N GLU A 174 31.09 26.19 -35.00
CA GLU A 174 30.87 27.18 -33.93
C GLU A 174 30.51 26.55 -32.57
N PHE A 175 30.11 25.27 -32.54
CA PHE A 175 29.73 24.56 -31.32
C PHE A 175 30.73 23.49 -30.86
N LEU A 176 31.89 23.35 -31.52
CA LEU A 176 32.88 22.31 -31.17
C LEU A 176 33.33 22.39 -29.70
N THR A 177 33.65 23.60 -29.23
CA THR A 177 34.10 23.82 -27.84
C THR A 177 33.02 23.42 -26.83
N PHE A 178 31.74 23.67 -27.14
CA PHE A 178 30.64 23.25 -26.28
C PHE A 178 30.40 21.73 -26.36
N LYS A 179 30.66 21.08 -27.49
CA LYS A 179 30.56 19.61 -27.56
C LYS A 179 31.57 18.92 -26.66
N GLU A 180 32.82 19.36 -26.68
CA GLU A 180 33.90 18.81 -25.86
C GLU A 180 33.56 18.94 -24.37
N MET A 181 33.06 20.10 -23.95
CA MET A 181 32.56 20.32 -22.58
C MET A 181 31.50 19.31 -22.15
N TYR A 182 30.55 18.96 -23.04
CA TYR A 182 29.47 18.00 -22.73
C TYR A 182 29.93 16.54 -22.77
N GLN A 183 31.11 16.26 -23.32
CA GLN A 183 31.71 14.92 -23.29
C GLN A 183 32.50 14.68 -22.00
N ASP A 184 33.13 15.72 -21.48
CA ASP A 184 33.96 15.69 -20.26
C ASP A 184 33.12 15.52 -18.97
N LEU A 185 31.87 15.99 -18.95
CA LEU A 185 30.96 15.91 -17.79
C LEU A 185 31.57 16.47 -16.50
N SER A 186 32.42 17.49 -16.61
CA SER A 186 33.06 18.14 -15.46
C SER A 186 32.08 18.94 -14.60
N ASP A 187 32.46 19.22 -13.35
CA ASP A 187 31.66 19.97 -12.38
C ASP A 187 31.23 21.35 -12.90
N ARG A 188 32.03 21.97 -13.78
CA ARG A 188 31.68 23.23 -14.44
C ARG A 188 30.37 23.13 -15.24
N LEU A 189 30.05 21.96 -15.79
CA LEU A 189 28.82 21.76 -16.56
C LEU A 189 27.58 21.76 -15.67
N TRP A 190 27.69 21.42 -14.38
CA TRP A 190 26.57 21.52 -13.43
C TRP A 190 26.09 22.96 -13.25
N GLU A 191 27.03 23.91 -13.11
CA GLU A 191 26.70 25.34 -12.99
C GLU A 191 26.10 25.90 -14.28
N GLN A 192 26.52 25.36 -15.43
CA GLN A 192 26.22 25.93 -16.74
C GLN A 192 24.98 25.32 -17.41
N ASP A 193 24.75 24.01 -17.25
CA ASP A 193 23.59 23.29 -17.77
C ASP A 193 23.14 22.15 -16.81
N PRO A 194 22.51 22.51 -15.67
CA PRO A 194 22.04 21.53 -14.69
C PRO A 194 20.96 20.60 -15.26
N ILE A 195 20.17 21.05 -16.25
CA ILE A 195 19.14 20.23 -16.90
C ILE A 195 19.77 19.05 -17.65
N PHE A 196 20.84 19.31 -18.39
CA PHE A 196 21.56 18.26 -19.11
C PHE A 196 22.23 17.28 -18.13
N MET A 197 22.83 17.80 -17.06
CA MET A 197 23.49 16.98 -16.04
C MET A 197 22.50 16.09 -15.30
N GLU A 198 21.41 16.64 -14.78
CA GLU A 198 20.34 15.89 -14.10
C GLU A 198 19.87 14.70 -14.96
N LYS A 199 19.55 14.95 -16.24
CA LYS A 199 19.11 13.91 -17.16
C LYS A 199 20.19 12.85 -17.38
N THR A 200 21.44 13.26 -17.58
CA THR A 200 22.55 12.34 -17.85
C THR A 200 22.79 11.42 -16.66
N LEU A 201 22.81 11.96 -15.45
CA LEU A 201 22.99 11.19 -14.23
C LEU A 201 21.77 10.33 -13.92
N TYR A 202 20.54 10.81 -14.15
CA TYR A 202 19.32 10.02 -13.94
C TYR A 202 19.33 8.71 -14.73
N PHE A 203 19.75 8.73 -16.00
CA PHE A 203 19.86 7.50 -16.80
C PHE A 203 21.03 6.60 -16.39
N ARG A 204 22.01 7.14 -15.66
CA ARG A 204 23.17 6.40 -15.13
C ARG A 204 23.11 6.21 -13.60
N ARG A 205 21.96 6.46 -12.97
CA ARG A 205 21.74 6.43 -11.51
C ARG A 205 21.95 5.05 -10.87
N LYS A 206 22.16 4.01 -11.67
CA LYS A 206 22.57 2.69 -11.19
C LYS A 206 24.00 2.68 -10.66
N GLN A 207 24.84 3.63 -11.10
CA GLN A 207 26.18 3.83 -10.55
C GLN A 207 26.08 4.72 -9.31
N THR A 208 26.69 4.29 -8.21
CA THR A 208 26.61 4.95 -6.90
C THR A 208 27.05 6.41 -6.94
N GLU A 209 28.13 6.74 -7.66
CA GLU A 209 28.63 8.12 -7.82
C GLU A 209 27.59 9.03 -8.47
N ASN A 210 26.97 8.59 -9.58
CA ASN A 210 25.94 9.38 -10.26
C ASN A 210 24.68 9.54 -9.41
N PHE A 211 24.31 8.49 -8.66
CA PHE A 211 23.20 8.56 -7.70
C PHE A 211 23.49 9.60 -6.61
N GLN A 212 24.68 9.58 -6.01
CA GLN A 212 25.07 10.51 -4.95
C GLN A 212 25.08 11.96 -5.42
N GLN A 213 25.64 12.22 -6.61
CA GLN A 213 25.63 13.56 -7.22
C GLN A 213 24.19 14.04 -7.48
N LEU A 214 23.35 13.17 -8.04
CA LEU A 214 21.95 13.50 -8.32
C LEU A 214 21.14 13.74 -7.03
N LEU A 215 21.37 12.92 -6.01
CA LEU A 215 20.76 13.05 -4.69
C LEU A 215 21.14 14.38 -4.05
N HIS A 216 22.43 14.73 -4.07
CA HIS A 216 22.92 16.02 -3.56
C HIS A 216 22.24 17.19 -4.28
N PHE A 217 22.21 17.16 -5.60
CA PHE A 217 21.56 18.19 -6.42
C PHE A 217 20.07 18.37 -6.07
N PHE A 218 19.31 17.28 -5.90
CA PHE A 218 17.90 17.37 -5.50
C PHE A 218 17.70 17.96 -4.10
N LYS A 219 18.62 17.69 -3.17
CA LYS A 219 18.59 18.29 -1.83
C LYS A 219 18.85 19.79 -1.88
N GLU A 220 19.83 20.24 -2.66
CA GLU A 220 20.15 21.67 -2.83
C GLU A 220 18.97 22.44 -3.46
N GLU A 221 18.34 21.85 -4.47
CA GLU A 221 17.13 22.40 -5.11
C GLU A 221 15.86 22.27 -4.24
N LYS A 222 15.95 21.67 -3.04
CA LYS A 222 14.83 21.43 -2.11
C LYS A 222 13.68 20.62 -2.72
N ARG A 223 14.01 19.73 -3.66
CA ARG A 223 13.08 18.85 -4.38
C ARG A 223 12.89 17.54 -3.62
N TRP A 224 12.26 17.61 -2.45
CA TRP A 224 12.20 16.48 -1.52
C TRP A 224 11.40 15.27 -2.06
N ILE A 225 10.38 15.46 -2.92
CA ILE A 225 9.69 14.34 -3.60
C ILE A 225 10.68 13.58 -4.47
N ASP A 226 11.51 14.31 -5.22
CA ASP A 226 12.52 13.71 -6.09
C ASP A 226 13.64 13.02 -5.26
N VAL A 227 14.02 13.59 -4.11
CA VAL A 227 14.95 12.96 -3.15
C VAL A 227 14.40 11.62 -2.66
N LEU A 228 13.19 11.60 -2.10
CA LEU A 228 12.57 10.38 -1.58
C LEU A 228 12.32 9.36 -2.69
N SER A 229 11.87 9.80 -3.86
CA SER A 229 11.64 8.93 -5.01
C SER A 229 12.95 8.26 -5.47
N LEU A 230 14.04 9.03 -5.53
CA LEU A 230 15.36 8.52 -5.91
C LEU A 230 15.92 7.56 -4.85
N LEU A 231 15.73 7.85 -3.55
CA LEU A 231 16.13 6.97 -2.45
C LEU A 231 15.36 5.64 -2.50
N MET A 232 14.03 5.68 -2.63
CA MET A 232 13.20 4.46 -2.76
C MET A 232 13.67 3.60 -3.93
N ASP A 233 13.94 4.23 -5.08
CA ASP A 233 14.42 3.54 -6.27
C ASP A 233 15.78 2.87 -6.04
N TYR A 234 16.72 3.57 -5.41
CA TYR A 234 18.05 3.06 -5.14
C TYR A 234 18.03 1.92 -4.10
N ILE A 235 17.31 2.10 -3.00
CA ILE A 235 17.13 1.11 -1.93
C ILE A 235 16.47 -0.15 -2.50
N SER A 236 15.43 0.01 -3.32
CA SER A 236 14.71 -1.14 -3.91
C SER A 236 15.60 -2.04 -4.77
N ARG A 237 16.64 -1.47 -5.40
CA ARG A 237 17.54 -2.19 -6.33
C ARG A 237 18.80 -2.72 -5.68
N ASN A 238 19.35 -1.99 -4.70
CA ASN A 238 20.67 -2.25 -4.14
C ASN A 238 20.63 -2.74 -2.68
N GLY A 239 19.46 -2.77 -2.04
CA GLY A 239 19.31 -3.14 -0.64
C GLY A 239 19.44 -1.95 0.32
N ALA A 240 19.39 -2.25 1.62
CA ALA A 240 19.27 -1.27 2.70
C ALA A 240 20.58 -0.53 3.05
N ASP A 241 21.72 -1.15 2.73
CA ASP A 241 23.01 -1.04 3.46
C ASP A 241 23.68 0.35 3.52
N ALA A 242 23.12 1.40 2.90
CA ALA A 242 23.72 2.73 2.97
C ALA A 242 22.74 3.92 3.06
N TYR A 243 21.46 3.75 2.71
CA TYR A 243 20.55 4.90 2.54
C TYR A 243 19.19 4.75 3.21
N TYR A 244 18.92 3.61 3.86
CA TYR A 244 17.64 3.40 4.53
C TYR A 244 17.44 4.38 5.70
N ASP A 245 18.44 4.55 6.57
CA ASP A 245 18.35 5.50 7.70
C ASP A 245 18.16 6.94 7.21
N GLU A 246 18.88 7.33 6.16
CA GLU A 246 18.71 8.65 5.55
C GLU A 246 17.28 8.81 5.01
N PHE A 247 16.77 7.81 4.30
CA PHE A 247 15.39 7.81 3.80
C PHE A 247 14.37 7.99 4.93
N VAL A 248 14.51 7.24 6.03
CA VAL A 248 13.63 7.37 7.20
C VAL A 248 13.71 8.77 7.81
N GLN A 249 14.90 9.36 7.94
CA GLN A 249 15.06 10.74 8.43
C GLN A 249 14.35 11.76 7.55
N TRP A 250 14.39 11.60 6.22
CA TRP A 250 13.63 12.45 5.31
C TRP A 250 12.12 12.25 5.47
N LEU A 251 11.65 11.02 5.71
CA LEU A 251 10.24 10.79 6.01
C LEU A 251 9.82 11.51 7.29
N ASP A 252 10.61 11.41 8.35
CA ASP A 252 10.31 12.06 9.64
C ASP A 252 10.29 13.60 9.55
N LEU A 253 11.01 14.18 8.59
CA LEU A 253 11.05 15.63 8.38
C LEU A 253 9.81 16.17 7.65
N TYR A 254 9.23 15.40 6.73
CA TYR A 254 8.17 15.88 5.82
C TYR A 254 6.80 15.23 6.06
N TYR A 255 6.74 14.11 6.76
CA TYR A 255 5.55 13.30 6.87
C TYR A 255 5.17 12.99 8.31
N SER A 256 3.86 12.90 8.54
CA SER A 256 3.33 12.31 9.78
C SER A 256 3.53 10.79 9.81
N ASP A 257 3.43 10.17 10.98
CA ASP A 257 3.55 8.71 11.15
C ASP A 257 2.59 7.92 10.24
N GLU A 258 1.35 8.41 10.03
CA GLU A 258 0.39 7.77 9.11
C GLU A 258 0.89 7.80 7.66
N GLN A 259 1.45 8.94 7.23
CA GLN A 259 1.97 9.09 5.87
C GLN A 259 3.26 8.31 5.67
N LYS A 260 4.17 8.34 6.64
CA LYS A 260 5.38 7.51 6.68
C LYS A 260 5.02 6.04 6.54
N HIS A 261 4.04 5.56 7.30
CA HIS A 261 3.56 4.18 7.21
C HIS A 261 3.12 3.79 5.78
N LEU A 262 2.35 4.63 5.09
CA LEU A 262 1.94 4.35 3.71
C LEU A 262 3.12 4.28 2.73
N ILE A 263 4.12 5.15 2.90
CA ILE A 263 5.31 5.16 2.03
C ILE A 263 6.17 3.91 2.28
N LEU A 264 6.32 3.50 3.54
CA LEU A 264 7.05 2.28 3.90
C LEU A 264 6.35 1.01 3.38
N GLU A 265 5.02 0.97 3.41
CA GLU A 265 4.22 -0.10 2.80
C GLU A 265 4.40 -0.16 1.27
N ASP A 266 4.41 0.99 0.58
CA ASP A 266 4.71 1.04 -0.87
C ASP A 266 6.12 0.50 -1.15
N LEU A 267 7.12 0.92 -0.36
CA LEU A 267 8.49 0.40 -0.50
C LEU A 267 8.56 -1.11 -0.26
N TYR A 268 7.86 -1.61 0.77
CA TYR A 268 7.84 -3.04 1.11
C TYR A 268 7.17 -3.87 0.02
N SER A 269 6.10 -3.37 -0.59
CA SER A 269 5.43 -4.03 -1.72
C SER A 269 6.36 -4.21 -2.93
N LYS A 270 7.33 -3.30 -3.12
CA LYS A 270 8.31 -3.32 -4.20
C LYS A 270 9.54 -4.18 -3.85
N SER A 271 10.02 -4.08 -2.61
CA SER A 271 11.23 -4.74 -2.14
C SER A 271 11.06 -5.30 -0.72
N PRO A 272 10.42 -6.48 -0.58
CA PRO A 272 10.09 -7.03 0.73
C PRO A 272 11.29 -7.61 1.50
N HIS A 273 12.47 -7.67 0.90
CA HIS A 273 13.69 -8.30 1.45
C HIS A 273 14.55 -7.34 2.31
N ILE A 274 14.13 -6.09 2.46
CA ILE A 274 14.87 -5.06 3.18
C ILE A 274 14.66 -5.26 4.69
N GLU A 275 15.63 -5.81 5.40
CA GLU A 275 15.47 -6.15 6.83
C GLU A 275 15.15 -4.95 7.74
N PRO A 276 15.82 -3.79 7.64
CA PRO A 276 15.47 -2.62 8.45
C PRO A 276 14.01 -2.17 8.24
N LEU A 277 13.53 -2.24 7.00
CA LEU A 277 12.14 -1.93 6.64
C LEU A 277 11.15 -2.90 7.27
N GLN A 278 11.46 -4.20 7.28
CA GLN A 278 10.62 -5.21 7.92
C GLN A 278 10.49 -4.93 9.43
N ARG A 279 11.59 -4.56 10.10
CA ARG A 279 11.59 -4.23 11.54
C ARG A 279 10.77 -2.98 11.83
N ASP A 280 10.95 -1.93 11.04
CA ASP A 280 10.17 -0.69 11.19
C ASP A 280 8.67 -0.93 10.95
N LEU A 281 8.31 -1.68 9.90
CA LEU A 281 6.92 -2.01 9.62
C LEU A 281 6.30 -2.89 10.69
N LEU A 282 7.04 -3.87 11.23
CA LEU A 282 6.57 -4.67 12.35
C LEU A 282 6.26 -3.78 13.56
N GLN A 283 7.17 -2.88 13.92
CA GLN A 283 6.96 -1.94 15.02
C GLN A 283 5.74 -1.04 14.78
N ILE A 284 5.55 -0.54 13.56
CA ILE A 284 4.40 0.29 13.19
C ILE A 284 3.09 -0.52 13.24
N HIS A 285 3.08 -1.77 12.77
CA HIS A 285 1.88 -2.61 12.84
C HIS A 285 1.48 -2.94 14.27
N LEU A 286 2.46 -3.16 15.16
CA LEU A 286 2.21 -3.36 16.58
C LEU A 286 1.62 -2.10 17.23
N SER A 287 2.18 -0.92 16.92
CA SER A 287 1.68 0.35 17.48
C SER A 287 0.29 0.74 16.96
N LEU A 288 -0.02 0.41 15.70
CA LEU A 288 -1.34 0.64 15.08
C LEU A 288 -2.35 -0.49 15.33
N HIS A 289 -2.02 -1.47 16.17
CA HIS A 289 -2.85 -2.65 16.47
C HIS A 289 -3.30 -3.45 15.23
N GLN A 290 -2.46 -3.52 14.20
CA GLN A 290 -2.71 -4.24 12.95
C GLN A 290 -2.20 -5.69 13.03
N LEU A 291 -2.86 -6.51 13.85
CA LEU A 291 -2.40 -7.88 14.18
C LEU A 291 -2.16 -8.77 12.96
N GLN A 292 -3.08 -8.77 11.99
CA GLN A 292 -2.96 -9.62 10.79
C GLN A 292 -1.69 -9.29 9.97
N LYS A 293 -1.37 -8.01 9.82
CA LYS A 293 -0.16 -7.58 9.08
C LYS A 293 1.11 -7.92 9.84
N ALA A 294 1.12 -7.73 11.16
CA ALA A 294 2.23 -8.15 12.02
C ALA A 294 2.49 -9.66 11.91
N MET A 295 1.44 -10.49 12.02
CA MET A 295 1.54 -11.95 11.84
C MET A 295 2.07 -12.33 10.45
N GLN A 296 1.59 -11.66 9.40
CA GLN A 296 2.06 -11.89 8.04
C GLN A 296 3.56 -11.60 7.89
N LEU A 297 4.06 -10.49 8.45
CA LEU A 297 5.49 -10.18 8.44
C LEU A 297 6.32 -11.21 9.19
N LEU A 298 5.90 -11.57 10.42
CA LEU A 298 6.59 -12.56 11.25
C LEU A 298 6.73 -13.89 10.52
N LYS A 299 5.65 -14.34 9.85
CA LYS A 299 5.62 -15.60 9.10
C LYS A 299 6.41 -15.53 7.80
N GLN A 300 6.34 -14.42 7.08
CA GLN A 300 6.96 -14.31 5.76
C GLN A 300 8.49 -14.24 5.84
N HIS A 301 9.03 -13.66 6.92
CA HIS A 301 10.46 -13.41 7.09
C HIS A 301 11.09 -14.13 8.28
N ASP A 302 10.38 -15.07 8.90
CA ASP A 302 10.82 -15.81 10.10
C ASP A 302 11.40 -14.89 11.19
N MET A 303 10.75 -13.74 11.39
CA MET A 303 11.22 -12.73 12.34
C MET A 303 10.92 -13.15 13.79
N THR A 304 11.83 -12.79 14.68
CA THR A 304 11.65 -12.92 16.13
C THR A 304 11.23 -11.59 16.72
N LEU A 305 10.22 -11.60 17.59
CA LEU A 305 9.83 -10.43 18.37
C LEU A 305 10.91 -10.10 19.41
N GLU A 306 11.19 -8.81 19.58
CA GLU A 306 11.96 -8.31 20.72
C GLU A 306 11.10 -8.34 22.01
N ASP A 307 11.73 -8.31 23.19
CA ASP A 307 11.03 -8.48 24.48
C ASP A 307 9.88 -7.46 24.66
N ASN A 308 10.09 -6.20 24.26
CA ASN A 308 9.08 -5.13 24.30
C ASN A 308 7.95 -5.31 23.27
N GLN A 309 8.23 -5.96 22.15
CA GLN A 309 7.26 -6.25 21.09
C GLN A 309 6.41 -7.47 21.43
N GLY A 310 6.97 -8.42 22.16
CA GLY A 310 6.28 -9.62 22.66
C GLY A 310 5.03 -9.26 23.46
N GLU A 311 5.16 -8.40 24.47
CA GLU A 311 4.02 -7.99 25.30
C GLU A 311 2.91 -7.29 24.48
N ALA A 312 3.29 -6.38 23.57
CA ALA A 312 2.34 -5.70 22.70
C ALA A 312 1.58 -6.69 21.79
N PHE A 313 2.30 -7.63 21.19
CA PHE A 313 1.74 -8.66 20.32
C PHE A 313 0.80 -9.61 21.09
N GLU A 314 1.20 -10.05 22.29
CA GLU A 314 0.37 -10.88 23.17
C GLU A 314 -0.92 -10.18 23.59
N ASN A 315 -0.84 -8.89 23.93
CA ASN A 315 -2.02 -8.10 24.29
C ASN A 315 -2.98 -7.92 23.10
N MET A 316 -2.44 -7.82 21.88
CA MET A 316 -3.26 -7.82 20.65
C MET A 316 -3.94 -9.17 20.43
N LEU A 317 -3.24 -10.28 20.64
CA LEU A 317 -3.82 -11.62 20.57
C LEU A 317 -4.92 -11.84 21.62
N GLU A 318 -4.73 -11.38 22.86
CA GLU A 318 -5.75 -11.53 23.91
C GLU A 318 -7.05 -10.80 23.55
N ASN A 319 -6.93 -9.62 22.93
CA ASN A 319 -8.06 -8.77 22.55
C ASN A 319 -8.59 -9.03 21.13
N ILE A 320 -8.14 -10.11 20.48
CA ILE A 320 -8.52 -10.45 19.12
C ILE A 320 -10.05 -10.57 18.95
N ASP A 321 -10.57 -9.95 17.89
CA ASP A 321 -11.92 -10.15 17.39
C ASP A 321 -11.92 -11.06 16.17
N LEU A 322 -12.20 -12.32 16.46
CA LEU A 322 -12.29 -13.44 15.53
C LEU A 322 -13.58 -13.44 14.69
N SER A 323 -14.61 -12.70 15.11
CA SER A 323 -15.90 -12.67 14.40
C SER A 323 -15.85 -11.86 13.09
N SER A 324 -14.91 -10.92 12.99
CA SER A 324 -14.73 -10.03 11.83
C SER A 324 -14.26 -10.75 10.55
N GLY A 325 -13.73 -11.97 10.66
CA GLY A 325 -13.13 -12.71 9.54
C GLY A 325 -11.82 -12.12 9.00
N ALA A 326 -11.29 -11.07 9.63
CA ALA A 326 -10.07 -10.40 9.19
C ALA A 326 -8.78 -11.19 9.51
N ILE A 327 -8.87 -12.19 10.39
CA ILE A 327 -7.71 -12.95 10.88
C ILE A 327 -7.87 -14.44 10.56
N GLU A 328 -6.80 -15.01 10.01
CA GLU A 328 -6.73 -16.43 9.69
C GLU A 328 -6.44 -17.26 10.95
N VAL A 329 -7.51 -17.80 11.56
CA VAL A 329 -7.44 -18.63 12.78
C VAL A 329 -6.49 -19.80 12.63
N GLU A 330 -6.40 -20.34 11.42
CA GLU A 330 -5.54 -21.46 11.09
C GLU A 330 -4.08 -21.22 11.47
N GLN A 331 -3.62 -19.97 11.48
CA GLN A 331 -2.25 -19.58 11.82
C GLN A 331 -2.02 -19.35 13.32
N LEU A 332 -3.07 -19.23 14.14
CA LEU A 332 -2.92 -18.84 15.54
C LEU A 332 -2.29 -19.93 16.42
N ASN A 333 -2.37 -21.21 16.02
CA ASN A 333 -1.79 -22.31 16.80
C ASN A 333 -0.26 -22.19 16.95
N THR A 334 0.44 -21.60 15.97
CA THR A 334 1.90 -21.42 16.03
C THR A 334 2.32 -20.40 17.09
N TYR A 335 1.45 -19.43 17.39
CA TYR A 335 1.70 -18.38 18.39
C TYR A 335 1.15 -18.75 19.77
N ILE A 336 0.05 -19.49 19.85
CA ILE A 336 -0.53 -19.96 21.12
C ILE A 336 0.37 -21.00 21.79
N ALA A 337 1.00 -21.89 21.02
CA ALA A 337 1.76 -22.99 21.60
C ALA A 337 2.97 -22.52 22.46
N PRO A 338 3.81 -21.55 22.02
CA PRO A 338 4.81 -20.92 22.90
C PRO A 338 4.19 -20.16 24.09
N LEU A 339 3.08 -19.45 23.87
CA LEU A 339 2.43 -18.65 24.91
C LEU A 339 1.89 -19.48 26.08
N LEU A 340 1.60 -20.77 25.85
CA LEU A 340 1.20 -21.69 26.93
C LEU A 340 2.33 -21.97 27.93
N GLU A 341 3.59 -21.79 27.54
CA GLU A 341 4.74 -21.98 28.43
C GLU A 341 5.02 -20.72 29.26
N THR A 342 4.85 -19.53 28.66
CA THR A 342 5.15 -18.24 29.30
C THR A 342 3.96 -17.66 30.07
N GLU A 343 2.78 -17.61 29.43
CA GLU A 343 1.56 -16.95 29.94
C GLU A 343 0.31 -17.84 29.73
N PRO A 344 0.21 -18.98 30.44
CA PRO A 344 -0.83 -19.99 30.20
C PRO A 344 -2.26 -19.43 30.32
N GLY A 345 -2.48 -18.46 31.22
CA GLY A 345 -3.79 -17.84 31.39
C GLY A 345 -4.26 -17.04 30.17
N LYS A 346 -3.35 -16.30 29.51
CA LYS A 346 -3.65 -15.58 28.27
C LYS A 346 -3.87 -16.55 27.12
N ALA A 347 -2.98 -17.54 27.00
CA ALA A 347 -3.07 -18.56 25.96
C ALA A 347 -4.40 -19.32 25.98
N GLU A 348 -4.90 -19.69 27.17
CA GLU A 348 -6.20 -20.36 27.30
C GLU A 348 -7.38 -19.50 26.85
N LYS A 349 -7.38 -18.21 27.19
CA LYS A 349 -8.41 -17.28 26.71
C LYS A 349 -8.43 -17.19 25.18
N ILE A 350 -7.25 -17.06 24.57
CA ILE A 350 -7.10 -16.99 23.10
C ILE A 350 -7.57 -18.32 22.48
N LEU A 351 -7.16 -19.44 23.07
CA LEU A 351 -7.52 -20.77 22.60
C LEU A 351 -9.04 -21.00 22.66
N GLN A 352 -9.70 -20.58 23.75
CA GLN A 352 -11.16 -20.66 23.89
C GLN A 352 -11.87 -19.84 22.81
N LYS A 353 -11.40 -18.63 22.50
CA LYS A 353 -11.92 -17.82 21.38
C LYS A 353 -11.76 -18.54 20.04
N CYS A 354 -10.59 -19.15 19.79
CA CYS A 354 -10.34 -19.92 18.57
C CYS A 354 -11.29 -21.12 18.47
N MET A 355 -11.53 -21.84 19.58
CA MET A 355 -12.43 -22.99 19.59
C MET A 355 -13.87 -22.58 19.28
N ASN A 356 -14.35 -21.46 19.83
CA ASN A 356 -15.67 -20.91 19.53
C ASN A 356 -15.84 -20.64 18.02
N GLN A 357 -14.82 -20.09 17.35
CA GLN A 357 -14.91 -19.82 15.91
C GLN A 357 -14.74 -21.07 15.05
N LEU A 358 -13.80 -21.96 15.42
CA LEU A 358 -13.52 -23.16 14.64
C LEU A 358 -14.68 -24.16 14.71
N LEU A 359 -15.28 -24.39 15.88
CA LEU A 359 -16.40 -25.30 16.04
C LEU A 359 -17.64 -24.88 15.24
N ALA A 360 -17.79 -23.58 14.94
CA ALA A 360 -18.90 -23.07 14.15
C ALA A 360 -18.79 -23.46 12.66
N ASN A 361 -17.57 -23.69 12.16
CA ASN A 361 -17.31 -23.84 10.72
C ASN A 361 -16.56 -25.13 10.35
N ARG A 362 -16.03 -25.85 11.33
CA ARG A 362 -15.17 -27.02 11.14
C ARG A 362 -15.60 -28.14 12.07
N ASP A 363 -15.41 -29.39 11.62
CA ASP A 363 -15.67 -30.54 12.46
C ASP A 363 -14.58 -30.75 13.52
N ILE A 364 -14.90 -31.56 14.53
CA ILE A 364 -13.99 -31.86 15.63
C ILE A 364 -12.72 -32.60 15.20
N THR A 365 -12.75 -33.31 14.08
CA THR A 365 -11.60 -34.05 13.55
C THR A 365 -10.56 -33.06 13.00
N TYR A 366 -11.01 -32.04 12.28
CA TYR A 366 -10.18 -30.93 11.82
C TYR A 366 -9.57 -30.18 13.00
N ILE A 367 -10.39 -29.81 13.99
CA ILE A 367 -9.93 -29.07 15.18
C ILE A 367 -8.89 -29.88 15.96
N SER A 368 -9.12 -31.19 16.09
CA SER A 368 -8.16 -32.09 16.73
C SER A 368 -6.80 -32.09 16.01
N LYS A 369 -6.76 -32.01 14.66
CA LYS A 369 -5.51 -31.85 13.91
C LYS A 369 -4.89 -30.47 14.13
N TRP A 370 -5.71 -29.42 14.13
CA TRP A 370 -5.25 -28.04 14.37
C TRP A 370 -4.58 -27.86 15.74
N LEU A 371 -5.04 -28.61 16.76
CA LEU A 371 -4.46 -28.63 18.11
C LEU A 371 -3.17 -29.45 18.26
N GLU A 372 -2.75 -30.23 17.27
CA GLU A 372 -1.53 -31.07 17.38
C GLU A 372 -0.27 -30.29 17.77
N PRO A 373 0.06 -29.13 17.15
CA PRO A 373 1.25 -28.36 17.54
C PRO A 373 1.20 -27.89 19.01
N ILE A 374 0.00 -27.63 19.51
CA ILE A 374 -0.22 -27.23 20.90
C ILE A 374 -0.01 -28.43 21.84
N ARG A 375 -0.57 -29.61 21.51
CA ARG A 375 -0.40 -30.85 22.29
C ARG A 375 1.07 -31.24 22.44
N GLN A 376 1.86 -31.04 21.39
CA GLN A 376 3.28 -31.38 21.39
C GLN A 376 4.10 -30.51 22.34
N LYS A 377 3.73 -29.23 22.51
CA LYS A 377 4.44 -28.30 23.40
C LYS A 377 3.91 -28.29 24.82
N SER A 378 2.59 -28.36 25.02
CA SER A 378 1.99 -28.31 26.35
C SER A 378 0.82 -29.29 26.49
N GLN A 379 0.96 -30.20 27.45
CA GLN A 379 -0.03 -31.23 27.76
C GLN A 379 -1.09 -30.78 28.79
N LYS A 380 -0.96 -29.55 29.34
CA LYS A 380 -1.75 -29.09 30.50
C LYS A 380 -2.90 -28.14 30.15
N SER A 381 -3.25 -27.97 28.88
CA SER A 381 -4.33 -27.08 28.47
C SER A 381 -5.73 -27.64 28.82
N PRO A 382 -6.53 -26.96 29.66
CA PRO A 382 -7.91 -27.36 29.92
C PRO A 382 -8.78 -27.34 28.66
N THR A 383 -8.60 -26.37 27.77
CA THR A 383 -9.36 -26.27 26.52
C THR A 383 -9.05 -27.44 25.59
N VAL A 384 -7.77 -27.83 25.44
CA VAL A 384 -7.39 -29.03 24.67
C VAL A 384 -8.03 -30.29 25.26
N ALA A 385 -7.98 -30.45 26.59
CA ALA A 385 -8.58 -31.59 27.26
C ALA A 385 -10.10 -31.67 27.05
N GLN A 386 -10.80 -30.52 27.02
CA GLN A 386 -12.22 -30.47 26.70
C GLN A 386 -12.50 -30.95 25.27
N ILE A 387 -11.75 -30.47 24.27
CA ILE A 387 -11.92 -30.91 22.88
C ILE A 387 -11.61 -32.39 22.71
N ASP A 388 -10.58 -32.91 23.39
CA ASP A 388 -10.26 -34.34 23.37
C ASP A 388 -11.38 -35.20 23.99
N LYS A 389 -12.03 -34.69 25.05
CA LYS A 389 -13.19 -35.34 25.65
C LYS A 389 -14.39 -35.32 24.69
N MET A 390 -14.68 -34.17 24.08
CA MET A 390 -15.74 -34.04 23.08
C MET A 390 -15.54 -35.01 21.91
N LYS A 391 -14.30 -35.15 21.42
CA LYS A 391 -13.97 -36.08 20.32
C LYS A 391 -14.28 -37.53 20.68
N LYS A 392 -13.94 -37.95 21.90
CA LYS A 392 -14.25 -39.30 22.41
C LYS A 392 -15.74 -39.54 22.62
N MET A 393 -16.48 -38.50 23.00
CA MET A 393 -17.93 -38.58 23.27
C MET A 393 -18.77 -38.60 21.99
N ARG A 394 -18.27 -38.05 20.90
CA ARG A 394 -19.02 -37.94 19.64
C ARG A 394 -19.53 -39.28 19.11
N GLU A 395 -18.81 -40.37 19.37
CA GLU A 395 -19.16 -41.71 18.91
C GLU A 395 -19.95 -42.51 19.96
N ASP A 396 -20.27 -41.92 21.11
CA ASP A 396 -20.92 -42.57 22.25
C ASP A 396 -22.34 -41.97 22.46
N PRO A 397 -23.40 -42.68 22.06
CA PRO A 397 -24.78 -42.22 22.23
C PRO A 397 -25.18 -41.96 23.67
N ASP A 398 -24.57 -42.64 24.65
CA ASP A 398 -24.90 -42.49 26.07
C ASP A 398 -24.28 -41.22 26.70
N LYS A 399 -23.54 -40.43 25.91
CA LYS A 399 -22.84 -39.22 26.36
C LYS A 399 -23.34 -37.95 25.67
N GLN A 400 -24.48 -37.99 24.97
CA GLN A 400 -24.99 -36.82 24.23
C GLN A 400 -25.31 -35.64 25.15
N LEU A 401 -25.86 -35.87 26.34
CA LEU A 401 -26.05 -34.82 27.35
C LEU A 401 -24.76 -34.07 27.67
N GLN A 402 -23.69 -34.80 28.02
CA GLN A 402 -22.40 -34.19 28.37
C GLN A 402 -21.76 -33.47 27.17
N LEU A 403 -21.90 -34.04 25.97
CA LEU A 403 -21.40 -33.43 24.75
C LEU A 403 -22.14 -32.12 24.42
N GLY A 404 -23.47 -32.09 24.60
CA GLY A 404 -24.29 -30.89 24.42
C GLY A 404 -23.91 -29.77 25.38
N GLU A 405 -23.63 -30.07 26.65
CA GLU A 405 -23.13 -29.09 27.63
C GLU A 405 -21.77 -28.51 27.20
N MET A 406 -20.90 -29.32 26.60
CA MET A 406 -19.61 -28.84 26.10
C MET A 406 -19.78 -27.94 24.87
N TYR A 407 -20.65 -28.30 23.92
CA TYR A 407 -20.98 -27.41 22.80
C TYR A 407 -21.57 -26.08 23.28
N TYR A 408 -22.46 -26.12 24.27
CA TYR A 408 -23.01 -24.92 24.89
C TYR A 408 -21.91 -24.02 25.50
N ASN A 409 -20.93 -24.59 26.18
CA ASN A 409 -19.80 -23.84 26.75
C ASN A 409 -18.91 -23.15 25.68
N PHE A 410 -18.87 -23.69 24.47
CA PHE A 410 -18.21 -23.06 23.31
C PHE A 410 -19.16 -22.18 22.48
N ASN A 411 -20.33 -21.85 23.02
CA ASN A 411 -21.38 -21.06 22.36
C ASN A 411 -21.86 -21.65 21.02
N GLN A 412 -21.79 -22.98 20.88
CA GLN A 412 -22.23 -23.74 19.71
C GLN A 412 -23.67 -24.20 19.91
N LEU A 413 -24.61 -23.25 19.85
CA LEU A 413 -25.99 -23.47 20.29
C LEU A 413 -26.75 -24.48 19.42
N ASP A 414 -26.53 -24.49 18.11
CA ASP A 414 -27.21 -25.43 17.20
C ASP A 414 -26.72 -26.87 17.44
N GLN A 415 -25.40 -27.08 17.55
CA GLN A 415 -24.83 -28.39 17.86
C GLN A 415 -25.24 -28.87 19.27
N ALA A 416 -25.38 -27.95 20.23
CA ALA A 416 -25.90 -28.28 21.55
C ALA A 416 -27.38 -28.73 21.50
N ILE A 417 -28.22 -28.04 20.72
CA ILE A 417 -29.62 -28.43 20.48
C ILE A 417 -29.69 -29.84 19.90
N ASP A 418 -28.87 -30.18 18.91
CA ASP A 418 -28.86 -31.51 18.31
C ASP A 418 -28.56 -32.60 19.34
N CYS A 419 -27.52 -32.39 20.17
CA CYS A 419 -27.16 -33.32 21.25
C CYS A 419 -28.30 -33.49 22.27
N PHE A 420 -28.90 -32.40 22.73
CA PHE A 420 -29.99 -32.47 23.73
C PHE A 420 -31.27 -33.06 23.15
N SER A 421 -31.56 -32.81 21.87
CA SER A 421 -32.70 -33.42 21.18
C SER A 421 -32.53 -34.92 21.08
N TRP A 422 -31.33 -35.38 20.74
CA TRP A 422 -31.03 -36.81 20.66
C TRP A 422 -31.09 -37.51 22.03
N GLU A 423 -30.54 -36.89 23.07
CA GLU A 423 -30.62 -37.43 24.44
C GLU A 423 -32.07 -37.54 24.92
N MET A 424 -32.91 -36.52 24.66
CA MET A 424 -34.34 -36.55 24.97
C MET A 424 -35.07 -37.72 24.28
N GLU A 425 -34.67 -38.06 23.05
CA GLU A 425 -35.25 -39.19 22.32
C GLU A 425 -34.81 -40.55 22.87
N LEU A 426 -33.54 -40.67 23.26
CA LEU A 426 -32.95 -41.89 23.82
C LEU A 426 -33.45 -42.16 25.24
N ASN A 427 -33.47 -41.14 26.10
CA ASN A 427 -33.84 -41.24 27.50
C ASN A 427 -35.06 -40.38 27.83
N LYS A 428 -36.24 -40.88 27.44
CA LYS A 428 -37.53 -40.17 27.58
C LYS A 428 -37.94 -39.84 29.01
N SER A 429 -37.33 -40.46 30.01
CA SER A 429 -37.59 -40.19 31.42
C SER A 429 -36.74 -39.06 32.00
N ASP A 430 -35.60 -38.74 31.39
CA ASP A 430 -34.70 -37.71 31.92
C ASP A 430 -35.19 -36.30 31.51
N PRO A 431 -35.55 -35.42 32.46
CA PRO A 431 -36.00 -34.07 32.14
C PRO A 431 -34.84 -33.10 31.84
N GLN A 432 -33.58 -33.45 32.10
CA GLN A 432 -32.43 -32.55 31.94
C GLN A 432 -32.24 -32.02 30.51
N PRO A 433 -32.32 -32.84 29.43
CA PRO A 433 -32.18 -32.35 28.05
C PRO A 433 -33.25 -31.32 27.68
N VAL A 434 -34.49 -31.52 28.15
CA VAL A 434 -35.63 -30.61 27.91
C VAL A 434 -35.39 -29.26 28.55
N ARG A 435 -34.80 -29.23 29.76
CA ARG A 435 -34.41 -27.99 30.43
C ARG A 435 -33.38 -27.20 29.62
N TRP A 436 -32.38 -27.89 29.08
CA TRP A 436 -31.35 -27.28 28.23
C TRP A 436 -31.94 -26.73 26.93
N LEU A 437 -32.79 -27.49 26.24
CA LEU A 437 -33.48 -27.03 25.02
C LEU A 437 -34.29 -25.76 25.28
N SER A 438 -35.12 -25.73 26.32
CA SER A 438 -35.88 -24.53 26.72
C SER A 438 -34.97 -23.31 26.91
N LYS A 439 -33.81 -23.50 27.57
CA LYS A 439 -32.85 -22.43 27.84
C LYS A 439 -32.24 -21.90 26.53
N ILE A 440 -31.75 -22.79 25.67
CA ILE A 440 -31.07 -22.40 24.43
C ILE A 440 -32.05 -21.72 23.46
N TYR A 441 -33.27 -22.25 23.30
CA TYR A 441 -34.28 -21.61 22.46
C TYR A 441 -34.63 -20.21 22.94
N LEU A 442 -34.65 -19.97 24.26
CA LEU A 442 -34.84 -18.63 24.81
C LEU A 442 -33.68 -17.69 24.44
N GLU A 443 -32.43 -18.16 24.55
CA GLU A 443 -31.23 -17.41 24.19
C GLU A 443 -31.17 -17.07 22.69
N LEU A 444 -31.66 -17.96 21.83
CA LEU A 444 -31.83 -17.74 20.39
C LEU A 444 -33.02 -16.82 20.05
N GLY A 445 -33.81 -16.37 21.03
CA GLY A 445 -35.00 -15.53 20.83
C GLY A 445 -36.25 -16.28 20.34
N LYS A 446 -36.18 -17.61 20.26
CA LYS A 446 -37.26 -18.53 19.84
C LYS A 446 -38.21 -18.82 21.00
N LYS A 447 -39.04 -17.82 21.32
CA LYS A 447 -39.88 -17.80 22.54
C LYS A 447 -40.98 -18.86 22.54
N GLU A 448 -41.53 -19.23 21.39
CA GLU A 448 -42.61 -20.22 21.32
C GLU A 448 -42.08 -21.63 21.58
N GLU A 449 -40.97 -21.99 20.95
CA GLU A 449 -40.26 -23.24 21.15
C GLU A 449 -39.79 -23.37 22.60
N SER A 450 -39.22 -22.31 23.16
CA SER A 450 -38.83 -22.28 24.57
C SER A 450 -40.01 -22.58 25.51
N LYS A 451 -41.18 -21.96 25.28
CA LYS A 451 -42.40 -22.23 26.07
C LYS A 451 -42.86 -23.68 25.94
N ALA A 452 -42.86 -24.23 24.73
CA ALA A 452 -43.25 -25.62 24.51
C ALA A 452 -42.35 -26.59 25.31
N TYR A 453 -41.03 -26.38 25.29
CA TYR A 453 -40.11 -27.18 26.10
C TYR A 453 -40.26 -26.94 27.61
N GLN A 454 -40.60 -25.72 28.05
CA GLN A 454 -40.89 -25.46 29.47
C GLN A 454 -42.14 -26.21 29.96
N GLU A 455 -43.19 -26.26 29.15
CA GLU A 455 -44.41 -27.02 29.46
C GLU A 455 -44.11 -28.52 29.50
N LEU A 456 -43.35 -29.04 28.53
CA LEU A 456 -42.90 -30.43 28.52
C LEU A 456 -42.09 -30.78 29.78
N TYR A 457 -41.14 -29.92 30.16
CA TYR A 457 -40.34 -30.11 31.37
C TYR A 457 -41.20 -30.20 32.64
N ARG A 458 -42.20 -29.32 32.78
CA ARG A 458 -43.12 -29.34 33.92
C ARG A 458 -43.93 -30.64 33.99
N ASN A 459 -44.40 -31.13 32.84
CA ASN A 459 -45.16 -32.37 32.76
C ASN A 459 -44.31 -33.58 33.17
N MET A 460 -43.04 -33.63 32.75
CA MET A 460 -42.10 -34.69 33.13
C MET A 460 -41.80 -34.67 34.64
N GLN A 461 -41.58 -33.50 35.23
CA GLN A 461 -41.36 -33.37 36.68
C GLN A 461 -42.59 -33.78 37.51
N GLN A 462 -43.81 -33.58 37.00
CA GLN A 462 -45.02 -34.03 37.67
C GLN A 462 -45.17 -35.55 37.61
N GLN A 463 -44.70 -36.20 36.54
CA GLN A 463 -44.74 -37.65 36.38
C GLN A 463 -43.64 -38.38 37.18
N GLU A 464 -42.48 -37.77 37.41
CA GLU A 464 -41.44 -38.33 38.29
C GLU A 464 -41.81 -38.27 39.79
N ASN A 465 -42.65 -37.31 40.19
CA ASN A 465 -43.07 -37.10 41.58
C ASN A 465 -44.40 -37.78 41.95
N ALA A 466 -45.02 -38.48 41.00
CA ALA A 466 -46.26 -39.25 41.16
C ALA A 466 -45.95 -40.75 41.20
#